data_AF-A0A424W6F2-F1
#
_entry.id   AF-A0A424W6F2-F1
#
_cell.length_a   1.000
_cell.length_b   1.000
_cell.length_c   1.000
_cell.angle_alpha   90.00
_cell.angle_beta   90.00
_cell.angle_gamma   90.00
#
_symmetry.space_group_name_H-M   'P 1'
#
loop_
_entity.id
_entity.type
_entity.pdbx_description
1 polymer ?
#
loop_
_entity_poly.entity_id
_entity_poly.type
_entity_poly.pdbx_seq_one_letter_code
_entity_poly.pdbx_strand_id
1 'polypeptide(L)'
;MADCLHMFRGYCVPLATVEAVRQAIIETPRRVDVGALRAIVEPALLPVDPWFSTSRAMAASCAVNAFLFDAVRDGLVKQRVNAWHLPAWWRVRKQAGAA
;
A
#
# COMPACT_ATOMS: atom_id res chain seq x y z
N MET A 1 -13.97 -0.87 12.84
CA MET A 1 -13.14 0.33 13.04
C MET A 1 -13.31 1.16 11.78
N ALA A 2 -13.88 2.35 11.96
CA ALA A 2 -14.28 3.39 11.01
C ALA A 2 -14.04 3.14 9.51
N ASP A 3 -15.10 3.35 8.73
CA ASP A 3 -15.14 3.62 7.29
C ASP A 3 -14.22 4.78 6.88
N CYS A 4 -12.90 4.58 7.02
CA CYS A 4 -11.91 5.53 6.55
C CYS A 4 -11.88 5.43 5.04
N LEU A 5 -12.68 6.29 4.39
CA LEU A 5 -12.49 6.72 3.02
C LEU A 5 -11.05 7.24 2.93
N HIS A 6 -10.10 6.38 2.57
CA HIS A 6 -8.71 6.77 2.40
C HIS A 6 -8.64 7.66 1.16
N MET A 7 -8.85 8.96 1.37
CA MET A 7 -8.82 9.96 0.33
C MET A 7 -7.38 10.34 0.02
N PHE A 8 -6.91 10.00 -1.17
CA PHE A 8 -5.60 10.35 -1.67
C PHE A 8 -5.74 11.27 -2.88
N ARG A 9 -5.37 12.55 -2.70
CA ARG A 9 -5.31 13.56 -3.78
C ARG A 9 -6.58 13.63 -4.65
N GLY A 10 -7.74 13.67 -4.02
CA GLY A 10 -9.03 13.75 -4.72
C GLY A 10 -9.56 12.41 -5.23
N TYR A 11 -9.00 11.29 -4.77
CA TYR A 11 -9.53 9.95 -5.03
C TYR A 11 -9.80 9.21 -3.73
N CYS A 12 -10.91 8.49 -3.66
CA CYS A 12 -11.20 7.55 -2.59
C CYS A 12 -10.74 6.15 -2.99
N VAL A 13 -10.09 5.45 -2.05
CA VAL A 13 -9.81 4.03 -2.16
C VAL A 13 -10.93 3.24 -1.46
N PRO A 14 -11.64 2.34 -2.15
CA PRO A 14 -12.62 1.46 -1.53
C PRO A 14 -11.97 0.55 -0.48
N LEU A 15 -12.67 0.28 0.62
CA LEU A 15 -12.17 -0.60 1.69
C LEU A 15 -11.78 -2.00 1.17
N ALA A 16 -12.57 -2.55 0.25
CA ALA A 16 -12.28 -3.84 -0.38
C ALA A 16 -10.90 -3.86 -1.08
N THR A 17 -10.50 -2.73 -1.70
CA THR A 17 -9.18 -2.59 -2.32
C THR A 17 -8.08 -2.51 -1.27
N VAL A 18 -8.33 -1.86 -0.13
CA VAL A 18 -7.39 -1.81 1.00
C VAL A 18 -7.15 -3.21 1.55
N GLU A 19 -8.21 -3.98 1.77
CA GLU A 19 -8.13 -5.35 2.24
C GLU A 19 -7.39 -6.25 1.24
N ALA A 20 -7.67 -6.10 -0.06
CA ALA A 20 -6.97 -6.82 -1.12
C ALA A 20 -5.46 -6.49 -1.16
N VAL A 21 -5.09 -5.22 -1.01
CA VAL A 21 -3.68 -4.80 -0.92
C VAL A 21 -3.02 -5.37 0.33
N ARG A 22 -3.71 -5.35 1.48
CA ARG A 22 -3.20 -5.93 2.72
C ARG A 22 -2.99 -7.43 2.59
N GLN A 23 -3.93 -8.16 2.00
CA GLN A 23 -3.80 -9.58 1.72
C GLN A 23 -2.65 -9.85 0.75
N ALA A 24 -2.51 -9.09 -0.33
CA ALA A 24 -1.40 -9.23 -1.27
C ALA A 24 -0.04 -9.04 -0.58
N ILE A 25 0.07 -8.08 0.35
CA ILE A 25 1.28 -7.89 1.17
C ILE A 25 1.56 -9.11 2.06
N ILE A 26 0.51 -9.71 2.65
CA ILE A 26 0.61 -10.90 3.52
C ILE A 26 0.97 -12.16 2.72
N GLU A 27 0.41 -12.34 1.53
CA GLU A 27 0.67 -13.50 0.66
C GLU A 27 2.07 -13.43 0.03
N THR A 28 2.62 -12.23 -0.15
CA THR A 28 3.93 -12.06 -0.78
C THR A 28 5.05 -12.70 0.07
N PRO A 29 5.82 -13.67 -0.48
CA PRO A 29 6.74 -14.48 0.32
C PRO A 29 8.05 -13.77 0.70
N ARG A 30 8.46 -12.71 0.00
CA ARG A 30 9.79 -12.09 0.17
C ARG A 30 9.78 -10.57 0.03
N ARG A 31 9.59 -10.09 -1.20
CA ARG A 31 9.67 -8.68 -1.57
C ARG A 31 8.30 -8.21 -2.06
N VAL A 32 7.78 -7.16 -1.44
CA VAL A 32 6.54 -6.54 -1.88
C VAL A 32 6.79 -5.82 -3.20
N ASP A 33 6.01 -6.18 -4.22
CA ASP A 33 6.05 -5.53 -5.53
C ASP A 33 5.13 -4.31 -5.54
N VAL A 34 5.74 -3.12 -5.42
CA VAL A 34 5.05 -1.83 -5.42
C VAL A 34 4.32 -1.58 -6.74
N GLY A 35 4.85 -2.10 -7.86
CA GLY A 35 4.22 -1.97 -9.17
C GLY A 35 2.94 -2.80 -9.26
N ALA A 36 2.98 -4.05 -8.78
CA ALA A 36 1.80 -4.91 -8.72
C ALA A 36 0.71 -4.34 -7.81
N LEU A 37 1.08 -3.79 -6.65
CA LEU A 37 0.13 -3.13 -5.74
C LEU A 37 -0.51 -1.90 -6.39
N ARG A 38 0.27 -1.10 -7.12
CA ARG A 38 -0.25 0.07 -7.84
C ARG A 38 -1.23 -0.32 -8.93
N ALA A 39 -0.97 -1.41 -9.66
CA ALA A 39 -1.86 -1.92 -10.69
C ALA A 39 -3.22 -2.39 -10.14
N ILE A 40 -3.28 -2.81 -8.87
CA ILE A 40 -4.53 -3.16 -8.17
C ILE A 40 -5.29 -1.89 -7.74
N VAL A 41 -4.56 -0.90 -7.20
CA VAL A 41 -5.17 0.32 -6.65
C VAL A 41 -5.66 1.27 -7.74
N GLU A 42 -4.86 1.50 -8.77
CA GLU A 42 -5.14 2.49 -9.82
C GLU A 42 -6.52 2.37 -10.50
N PRO A 43 -6.98 1.19 -10.94
CA PRO A 43 -8.32 1.04 -11.54
C PRO A 43 -9.45 1.14 -10.51
N ALA A 44 -9.17 0.90 -9.22
CA ALA A 44 -10.17 0.91 -8.16
C ALA A 44 -10.37 2.30 -7.53
N LEU A 45 -9.57 3.30 -7.91
CA LEU A 45 -9.67 4.67 -7.41
C LEU A 45 -10.94 5.36 -7.92
N LEU A 46 -11.77 5.82 -6.98
CA LEU A 46 -12.96 6.59 -7.28
C LEU A 46 -12.65 8.09 -7.17
N PRO A 47 -12.83 8.91 -8.22
CA PRO A 47 -12.64 10.35 -8.11
C PRO A 47 -13.66 10.95 -7.13
N VAL A 48 -13.22 11.95 -6.37
CA VAL A 48 -14.03 12.69 -5.40
C VAL A 48 -14.09 14.16 -5.83
N ASP A 49 -15.26 14.60 -6.28
CA ASP A 49 -15.55 16.03 -6.49
C ASP A 49 -15.72 16.75 -5.14
N PRO A 50 -15.32 18.04 -5.00
CA PRO A 50 -14.84 18.97 -6.02
C PRO A 50 -13.30 19.10 -6.09
N TRP A 51 -12.55 18.08 -5.68
CA TRP A 51 -11.11 18.22 -5.50
C TRP A 51 -10.35 18.22 -6.83
N PHE A 52 -9.30 19.05 -6.92
CA PHE A 52 -8.43 19.11 -8.10
C PHE A 52 -7.84 17.72 -8.37
N SER A 53 -8.32 17.06 -9.42
CA SER A 53 -7.92 15.70 -9.75
C SER A 53 -6.44 15.70 -10.18
N THR A 54 -5.59 15.15 -9.33
CA THR A 54 -4.24 14.70 -9.72
C THR A 54 -4.37 13.50 -10.68
N SER A 55 -3.33 13.13 -11.44
CA SER A 55 -3.38 11.90 -12.22
C SER A 55 -3.65 10.67 -11.33
N ARG A 56 -4.56 9.77 -11.76
CA ARG A 56 -4.89 8.52 -11.04
C ARG A 56 -3.63 7.75 -10.65
N ALA A 57 -2.66 7.69 -11.56
CA ALA A 57 -1.39 7.04 -11.35
C ALA A 57 -0.64 7.61 -10.13
N MET A 58 -0.65 8.92 -9.92
CA MET A 58 0.03 9.59 -8.81
C MET A 58 -0.76 9.43 -7.50
N ALA A 59 -2.09 9.47 -7.55
CA ALA A 59 -2.94 9.14 -6.41
C ALA A 59 -2.74 7.68 -5.95
N ALA A 60 -2.63 6.74 -6.88
CA ALA A 60 -2.33 5.33 -6.60
C ALA A 60 -0.96 5.17 -5.94
N SER A 61 0.07 5.87 -6.42
CA SER A 61 1.39 5.87 -5.77
C SER A 61 1.36 6.41 -4.34
N CYS A 62 0.62 7.48 -4.08
CA CYS A 62 0.44 8.00 -2.72
C CYS A 62 -0.29 7.00 -1.82
N ALA A 63 -1.35 6.38 -2.32
CA ALA A 63 -2.12 5.38 -1.60
C ALA A 63 -1.25 4.16 -1.22
N VAL A 64 -0.52 3.60 -2.19
CA VAL A 64 0.36 2.45 -1.95
C VAL A 64 1.46 2.79 -0.94
N ASN A 65 2.05 3.98 -1.02
CA ASN A 65 3.05 4.41 -0.02
C ASN A 65 2.46 4.51 1.38
N ALA A 66 1.24 5.03 1.53
CA ALA A 66 0.55 5.06 2.82
C ALA A 66 0.27 3.64 3.34
N PHE A 67 -0.23 2.73 2.49
CA PHE A 67 -0.46 1.34 2.89
C PHE A 67 0.81 0.61 3.29
N LEU A 68 1.93 0.86 2.60
CA LEU A 68 3.24 0.31 2.98
C LEU A 68 3.72 0.87 4.31
N PHE A 69 3.47 2.15 4.58
CA PHE A 69 3.79 2.78 5.86
C PHE A 69 2.98 2.17 7.01
N ASP A 70 1.67 1.97 6.82
CA ASP A 70 0.82 1.27 7.79
C ASP A 70 1.27 -0.18 7.98
N ALA A 71 1.64 -0.88 6.91
CA ALA A 71 2.18 -2.24 7.00
C ALA A 71 3.54 -2.31 7.73
N VAL A 72 4.37 -1.27 7.66
CA VAL A 72 5.58 -1.16 8.48
C VAL A 72 5.24 -0.92 9.94
N ARG A 73 4.27 -0.04 10.21
CA ARG A 73 3.78 0.23 11.58
C ARG A 73 3.19 -1.03 12.23
N ASP A 74 2.47 -1.84 11.46
CA ASP A 74 1.92 -3.14 11.88
C ASP A 74 3.00 -4.23 11.99
N GLY A 75 4.26 -3.94 11.63
CA GLY A 75 5.36 -4.90 11.68
C GLY A 75 5.28 -6.02 10.64
N LEU A 76 4.44 -5.87 9.60
CA LEU A 76 4.28 -6.85 8.51
C LEU A 76 5.43 -6.74 7.49
N VAL A 77 5.93 -5.53 7.28
CA VAL A 77 6.94 -5.21 6.27
C VAL A 77 8.05 -4.39 6.92
N LYS A 78 9.28 -4.53 6.42
CA LYS A 78 10.44 -3.72 6.77
C LYS A 78 10.95 -3.04 5.51
N GLN A 79 11.06 -1.72 5.59
CA GLN A 79 11.73 -0.95 4.55
C GLN A 79 13.24 -1.18 4.68
N ARG A 80 13.88 -1.57 3.57
CA ARG A 80 15.34 -1.60 3.43
C ARG A 80 15.70 -0.75 2.23
N VAL A 81 16.63 0.19 2.43
CA VAL A 81 17.19 0.96 1.34
C VAL A 81 18.31 0.13 0.72
N ASN A 82 18.26 -0.11 -0.59
CA ASN A 82 19.34 -0.82 -1.28
C ASN A 82 20.52 0.12 -1.55
N ALA A 83 21.64 -0.41 -2.05
CA ALA A 83 22.86 0.38 -2.34
C ALA A 83 22.64 1.53 -3.35
N TRP A 84 21.50 1.54 -4.05
CA TRP A 84 21.09 2.58 -5.00
C TRP A 84 20.07 3.56 -4.43
N HIS A 85 19.91 3.61 -3.11
CA HIS A 85 18.92 4.44 -2.41
C HIS A 85 17.45 4.17 -2.78
N LEU A 86 17.17 3.05 -3.45
CA LEU A 86 15.80 2.66 -3.78
C LEU A 86 15.19 1.94 -2.57
N PRO A 87 14.02 2.39 -2.08
CA PRO A 87 13.33 1.72 -0.99
C PRO A 87 12.81 0.36 -1.48
N ALA A 88 13.37 -0.71 -0.92
CA ALA A 88 12.89 -2.08 -1.10
C ALA A 88 12.09 -2.50 0.13
N TRP A 89 10.87 -2.96 -0.11
CA TRP A 89 9.94 -3.36 0.94
C TRP A 89 10.00 -4.88 1.11
N TRP A 90 10.48 -5.32 2.25
CA TRP A 90 10.68 -6.74 2.55
C TRP A 90 9.70 -7.19 3.61
N ARG A 91 9.06 -8.33 3.42
CA ARG A 91 8.21 -8.90 4.48
C ARG A 91 9.06 -9.19 5.71
N VAL A 92 8.57 -8.81 6.89
CA VAL A 92 9.15 -9.26 8.15
C VAL A 92 8.82 -10.75 8.25
N ARG A 93 9.83 -11.62 8.15
CA ARG A 93 9.66 -13.01 8.57
C ARG A 93 9.22 -12.95 10.04
N LYS A 94 8.01 -13.41 10.33
CA LYS A 94 7.62 -13.78 11.69
C LYS A 94 8.80 -14.58 12.24
N GLN A 95 9.42 -14.13 13.32
CA GLN A 95 10.40 -14.96 14.02
C GLN A 95 9.68 -16.27 14.32
N ALA A 96 10.16 -17.37 13.74
CA ALA A 96 9.89 -18.68 14.28
C ALA A 96 10.48 -18.67 15.69
N GLY A 97 9.63 -18.54 16.71
CA GLY A 97 10.10 -18.37 18.07
C GLY A 97 9.02 -17.88 19.04
N ALA A 98 8.07 -18.75 19.35
CA ALA A 98 7.58 -18.92 20.72
C ALA A 98 7.20 -20.40 20.86
N ALA A 99 7.68 -21.00 21.95
CA ALA A 99 7.79 -22.42 22.23
C ALA A 99 6.46 -23.18 22.30
#